data_AF-A0A7J7RPS0-F1
#
_entry.id   AF-A0A7J7RPS0-F1
#
_cell.length_a   1.000
_cell.length_b   1.000
_cell.length_c   1.000
_cell.angle_alpha   90.00
_cell.angle_beta   90.00
_cell.angle_gamma   90.00
#
_symmetry.space_group_name_H-M   'P 1'
#
loop_
_entity.id
_entity.type
_entity.pdbx_description
1 polymer ?
#
loop_
_entity_poly.entity_id
_entity_poly.type
_entity_poly.pdbx_seq_one_letter_code
_entity_poly.pdbx_strand_id
1 'polypeptide(L)'
;MSLQPLSEGLILSITNLREEEWRLYGTGSVEQNPEAYRADFPEVWAEDNPPELAKHKAPVLLELRPGAQPQWLRQYPISREARAGIQKHLRAVGILVECQSPWNTLLLPVRKPNGEYQLVQDLKENQATVSLHLVVPNPYTLLSQLPPEVGWFTCLDLKDAFFCIRLAPQSQSLFAIEWTEPDTGWQLQLTWTRLPRGFKNSPTLFGEALTSDLATFPREEYRCTLLQYVDDLLLACATETECQTATQALLSHLAEMGYRVSWKKA
;
A
#
# COMPACT_ATOMS: atom_id res chain seq x y z
N MET A 1 -3.34 7.68 44.28
CA MET A 1 -3.76 8.48 43.12
C MET A 1 -2.55 8.59 42.21
N SER A 2 -2.44 7.71 41.21
CA SER A 2 -1.39 7.71 40.19
C SER A 2 -2.04 7.23 38.91
N LEU A 3 -2.26 8.15 37.99
CA LEU A 3 -2.78 7.88 36.65
C LEU A 3 -1.58 7.52 35.77
N GLN A 4 -1.59 6.30 35.22
CA GLN A 4 -0.72 5.91 34.12
C GLN A 4 -1.49 6.03 32.79
N PRO A 5 -0.79 6.34 31.69
CA PRO A 5 -1.40 6.92 30.50
C PRO A 5 -2.07 5.87 29.61
N LEU A 6 -3.20 6.25 29.05
CA LEU A 6 -3.88 5.60 27.93
C LEU A 6 -2.94 5.60 26.72
N SER A 7 -2.42 4.43 26.34
CA SER A 7 -1.83 4.22 25.01
C SER A 7 -2.94 3.90 24.02
N GLU A 8 -3.02 4.74 22.99
CA GLU A 8 -4.00 4.73 21.91
C GLU A 8 -3.93 3.46 21.05
N GLY A 9 -5.10 2.84 20.88
CA GLY A 9 -5.66 2.43 19.59
C GLY A 9 -4.90 1.42 18.73
N LEU A 10 -5.18 0.14 18.94
CA LEU A 10 -5.18 -0.89 17.90
C LEU A 10 -6.27 -1.91 18.25
N ILE A 11 -7.45 -1.74 17.65
CA ILE A 11 -8.50 -2.77 17.65
C ILE A 11 -8.64 -3.23 16.21
N LEU A 12 -8.20 -4.46 15.94
CA LEU A 12 -8.40 -5.15 14.68
C LEU A 12 -8.63 -6.64 15.00
N SER A 13 -9.88 -6.97 15.27
CA SER A 13 -10.49 -8.27 15.00
C SER A 13 -11.99 -8.16 15.26
N ILE A 14 -12.82 -8.37 14.24
CA ILE A 14 -14.25 -8.60 14.44
C ILE A 14 -14.63 -9.84 13.66
N THR A 15 -14.54 -10.97 14.36
CA THR A 15 -15.43 -12.12 14.20
C THR A 15 -15.46 -12.88 15.51
N ASN A 16 -16.61 -12.91 16.17
CA ASN A 16 -17.01 -14.03 17.00
C ASN A 16 -18.53 -14.15 16.95
N LEU A 17 -19.04 -15.38 16.93
CA LEU A 17 -20.42 -15.65 17.25
C LEU A 17 -20.70 -15.08 18.66
N ARG A 18 -21.92 -14.56 18.90
CA ARG A 18 -22.29 -13.87 20.16
C ARG A 18 -22.08 -14.72 21.44
N GLU A 19 -21.90 -16.03 21.29
CA GLU A 19 -21.62 -16.99 22.37
C GLU A 19 -20.11 -17.24 22.60
N GLU A 20 -19.24 -16.72 21.71
CA GLU A 20 -17.79 -16.95 21.69
C GLU A 20 -16.98 -15.65 21.95
N GLU A 21 -17.60 -14.59 22.49
CA GLU A 21 -16.91 -13.33 22.85
C GLU A 21 -15.70 -13.54 23.79
N TRP A 22 -15.68 -14.64 24.57
CA TRP A 22 -14.57 -14.98 25.44
C TRP A 22 -13.26 -15.30 24.69
N ARG A 23 -13.34 -15.67 23.39
CA ARG A 23 -12.15 -15.90 22.54
C ARG A 23 -11.41 -14.62 22.19
N LEU A 24 -12.03 -13.44 22.33
CA LEU A 24 -11.35 -12.14 22.15
C LEU A 24 -10.27 -11.88 23.22
N TYR A 25 -10.37 -12.56 24.37
CA TYR A 25 -9.38 -12.50 25.46
C TYR A 25 -8.50 -13.77 25.50
N GLY A 26 -8.75 -14.72 24.61
CA GLY A 26 -7.96 -15.93 24.46
C GLY A 26 -6.81 -15.70 23.48
N THR A 27 -5.59 -15.92 23.94
CA THR A 27 -4.38 -16.03 23.11
C THR A 27 -4.46 -17.28 22.22
N GLY A 28 -5.34 -17.27 21.24
CA GLY A 28 -5.56 -18.38 20.31
C GLY A 28 -5.81 -17.85 18.92
N SER A 29 -4.74 -17.47 18.23
CA SER A 29 -4.75 -17.37 16.77
C SER A 29 -5.10 -18.75 16.21
N VAL A 30 -6.09 -18.84 15.33
CA VAL A 30 -6.14 -19.96 14.39
C VAL A 30 -4.97 -19.74 13.45
N GLU A 31 -3.85 -20.43 13.69
CA GLU A 31 -2.72 -20.49 12.77
C GLU A 31 -3.22 -21.12 11.46
N GLN A 32 -3.67 -20.30 10.52
CA GLN A 32 -3.61 -20.66 9.11
C GLN A 32 -2.13 -20.69 8.77
N ASN A 33 -1.59 -21.85 8.44
CA ASN A 33 -0.16 -22.04 8.19
C ASN A 33 0.29 -21.18 6.99
N PRO A 34 0.93 -20.01 7.20
CA PRO A 34 1.29 -19.11 6.11
C PRO A 34 2.36 -19.74 5.22
N GLU A 35 3.10 -20.73 5.75
CA GLU A 35 4.16 -21.43 5.04
C GLU A 35 3.63 -22.30 3.90
N ALA A 36 2.43 -22.87 4.03
CA ALA A 36 1.80 -23.67 2.98
C ALA A 36 1.45 -22.78 1.76
N TYR A 37 0.75 -21.66 1.99
CA TYR A 37 0.45 -20.70 0.93
C TYR A 37 1.71 -20.04 0.36
N ARG A 38 2.76 -19.89 1.18
CA ARG A 38 4.04 -19.36 0.70
C ARG A 38 4.70 -20.27 -0.35
N ALA A 39 4.66 -21.58 -0.12
CA ALA A 39 5.22 -22.55 -1.06
C ALA A 39 4.37 -22.66 -2.34
N ASP A 40 3.04 -22.59 -2.20
CA ASP A 40 2.11 -22.78 -3.32
C ASP A 40 1.98 -21.54 -4.21
N PHE A 41 2.14 -20.33 -3.65
CA PHE A 41 1.98 -19.06 -4.36
C PHE A 41 3.22 -18.15 -4.23
N PRO A 42 4.42 -18.59 -4.63
CA PRO A 42 5.67 -17.88 -4.34
C PRO A 42 5.72 -16.47 -4.96
N GLU A 43 4.98 -16.21 -6.03
CA GLU A 43 5.02 -14.95 -6.78
C GLU A 43 4.24 -13.79 -6.11
N VAL A 44 3.26 -14.09 -5.26
CA VAL A 44 2.36 -13.06 -4.68
C VAL A 44 3.00 -12.32 -3.51
N TRP A 45 4.06 -12.87 -2.89
CA TRP A 45 4.55 -12.36 -1.62
C TRP A 45 5.56 -11.22 -1.77
N ALA A 46 5.28 -10.10 -1.11
CA ALA A 46 6.10 -8.89 -1.17
C ALA A 46 7.45 -8.99 -0.45
N GLU A 47 7.61 -9.98 0.43
CA GLU A 47 8.87 -10.24 1.12
C GLU A 47 9.89 -10.97 0.24
N ASP A 48 9.42 -11.82 -0.68
CA ASP A 48 10.27 -12.57 -1.62
C ASP A 48 10.39 -11.87 -2.98
N ASN A 49 9.43 -11.01 -3.34
CA ASN A 49 9.35 -10.38 -4.65
C ASN A 49 9.34 -8.84 -4.55
N PRO A 50 10.06 -8.13 -5.44
CA PRO A 50 9.93 -6.67 -5.53
C PRO A 50 8.53 -6.27 -6.01
N PRO A 51 8.11 -5.01 -5.79
CA PRO A 51 6.87 -4.50 -6.35
C PRO A 51 6.84 -4.65 -7.87
N GLU A 52 5.80 -5.30 -8.38
CA GLU A 52 5.52 -5.40 -9.82
C GLU A 52 4.49 -4.34 -10.22
N LEU A 53 4.12 -4.30 -11.50
CA LEU A 53 3.27 -3.26 -12.06
C LEU A 53 1.87 -3.80 -12.24
N ALA A 54 0.88 -2.98 -11.88
CA ALA A 54 -0.50 -3.25 -12.24
C ALA A 54 -0.60 -3.34 -13.77
N LYS A 55 -0.82 -4.54 -14.29
CA LYS A 55 -0.67 -4.84 -15.72
C LYS A 55 -1.65 -4.06 -16.59
N HIS A 56 -2.86 -3.84 -16.10
CA HIS A 56 -3.94 -3.19 -16.86
C HIS A 56 -4.11 -1.70 -16.59
N LYS A 57 -3.25 -1.11 -15.73
CA LYS A 57 -3.27 0.34 -15.50
C LYS A 57 -2.27 1.06 -16.40
N ALA A 58 -2.81 1.94 -17.25
CA ALA A 58 -2.00 2.89 -18.00
C ALA A 58 -1.26 3.86 -17.05
N PRO A 59 -0.09 4.39 -17.44
CA PRO A 59 0.59 5.41 -16.65
C PRO A 59 -0.32 6.60 -16.33
N VAL A 60 -0.38 6.97 -15.06
CA VAL A 60 -1.24 8.04 -14.56
C VAL A 60 -0.66 9.39 -14.94
N LEU A 61 -1.47 10.17 -15.67
CA LEU A 61 -1.23 11.58 -15.91
C LEU A 61 -1.96 12.40 -14.82
N LEU A 62 -1.21 13.24 -14.11
CA LEU A 62 -1.74 14.11 -13.08
C LEU A 62 -2.05 15.49 -13.65
N GLU A 63 -3.28 15.94 -13.40
CA GLU A 63 -3.71 17.28 -13.77
C GLU A 63 -3.23 18.31 -12.75
N LEU A 64 -2.67 19.40 -13.27
CA LEU A 64 -2.30 20.56 -12.48
C LEU A 64 -3.49 21.53 -12.36
N ARG A 65 -3.56 22.23 -11.23
CA ARG A 65 -4.52 23.32 -11.06
C ARG A 65 -4.22 24.45 -12.04
N PRO A 66 -5.24 25.16 -12.53
CA PRO A 66 -5.03 26.37 -13.32
C PRO A 66 -4.12 27.35 -12.58
N GLY A 67 -3.04 27.79 -13.24
CA GLY A 67 -2.06 28.72 -12.67
C GLY A 67 -1.03 28.11 -11.71
N ALA A 68 -0.99 26.79 -11.53
CA ALA A 68 0.05 26.15 -10.74
C ALA A 68 1.45 26.47 -11.30
N GLN A 69 2.34 26.99 -10.44
CA GLN A 69 3.72 27.29 -10.78
C GLN A 69 4.66 26.30 -10.07
N PRO A 70 5.81 25.95 -10.69
CA PRO A 70 6.82 25.13 -10.04
C PRO A 70 7.28 25.74 -8.71
N GLN A 71 7.35 24.89 -7.69
CA GLN A 71 7.89 25.25 -6.38
C GLN A 71 9.15 24.45 -6.10
N TRP A 72 10.21 25.15 -5.72
CA TRP A 72 11.48 24.54 -5.31
C TRP A 72 11.66 24.65 -3.80
N LEU A 73 11.42 23.56 -3.09
CA LEU A 73 11.68 23.45 -1.65
C LEU A 73 13.10 22.91 -1.43
N ARG A 74 13.95 23.68 -0.76
CA ARG A 74 15.33 23.27 -0.49
C ARG A 74 15.39 22.16 0.55
N GLN A 75 16.11 21.09 0.26
CA GLN A 75 16.22 19.94 1.15
C GLN A 75 16.88 20.30 2.49
N TYR A 76 16.25 19.87 3.59
CA TYR A 76 16.86 19.96 4.93
C TYR A 76 18.09 19.05 5.03
N PRO A 77 19.08 19.41 5.88
CA PRO A 77 20.20 18.52 6.16
C PRO A 77 19.74 17.14 6.64
N ILE A 78 20.20 16.09 5.96
CA ILE A 78 19.94 14.69 6.31
C ILE A 78 21.22 14.07 6.87
N SER A 79 21.11 13.33 7.97
CA SER A 79 22.25 12.63 8.56
C SER A 79 22.83 11.57 7.62
N ARG A 80 24.14 11.29 7.73
CA ARG A 80 24.80 10.25 6.92
C ARG A 80 24.20 8.87 7.16
N GLU A 81 23.84 8.56 8.40
CA GLU A 81 23.17 7.31 8.78
C GLU A 81 21.85 7.14 8.03
N ALA A 82 21.00 8.18 8.04
CA ALA A 82 19.73 8.15 7.33
C ALA A 82 19.91 8.01 5.82
N ARG A 83 20.90 8.73 5.24
CA ARG A 83 21.22 8.59 3.80
C ARG A 83 21.67 7.17 3.46
N ALA A 84 22.55 6.57 4.25
CA ALA A 84 23.01 5.20 4.03
C ALA A 84 21.87 4.17 4.16
N GLY A 85 20.96 4.36 5.12
CA GLY A 85 19.75 3.53 5.26
C GLY A 85 18.80 3.67 4.07
N ILE A 86 18.60 4.88 3.57
CA ILE A 86 17.74 5.17 2.42
C ILE A 86 18.35 4.69 1.10
N GLN A 87 19.67 4.82 0.90
CA GLN A 87 20.34 4.43 -0.34
C GLN A 87 20.09 2.97 -0.72
N LYS A 88 19.92 2.08 0.28
CA LYS A 88 19.54 0.68 0.05
C LYS A 88 18.18 0.55 -0.67
N HIS A 89 17.24 1.42 -0.33
CA HIS A 89 15.91 1.49 -0.94
C HIS A 89 15.95 2.18 -2.31
N LEU A 90 16.83 3.18 -2.50
CA LEU A 90 17.03 3.83 -3.81
C LEU A 90 17.55 2.87 -4.88
N ARG A 91 18.30 1.84 -4.48
CA ARG A 91 18.79 0.80 -5.38
C ARG A 91 17.70 -0.18 -5.83
N ALA A 92 16.48 -0.08 -5.30
CA ALA A 92 15.34 -0.83 -5.81
C ALA A 92 15.04 -0.37 -7.25
N VAL A 93 15.32 -1.26 -8.21
CA VAL A 93 15.46 -0.92 -9.62
C VAL A 93 14.20 -0.24 -10.18
N GLY A 94 14.38 0.96 -10.72
CA GLY A 94 13.41 1.62 -11.59
C GLY A 94 12.24 2.33 -10.89
N ILE A 95 12.24 2.50 -9.56
CA ILE A 95 11.22 3.29 -8.84
C ILE A 95 11.58 4.79 -8.81
N LEU A 96 12.86 5.10 -8.63
CA LEU A 96 13.40 6.46 -8.67
C LEU A 96 14.42 6.56 -9.81
N VAL A 97 14.37 7.67 -10.55
CA VAL A 97 15.26 7.96 -11.68
C VAL A 97 15.84 9.36 -11.55
N GLU A 98 17.04 9.57 -12.07
CA GLU A 98 17.62 10.91 -12.16
C GLU A 98 16.78 11.80 -13.08
N CYS A 99 16.65 13.07 -12.71
CA CYS A 99 15.88 14.05 -13.47
C CYS A 99 16.47 15.45 -13.34
N GLN A 100 15.95 16.37 -14.15
CA GLN A 100 16.11 17.81 -13.97
C GLN A 100 14.72 18.41 -14.04
N SER A 101 14.18 18.80 -12.88
CA SER A 101 12.82 19.32 -12.73
C SER A 101 12.86 20.71 -12.12
N PRO A 102 12.03 21.66 -12.58
CA PRO A 102 11.86 22.94 -11.89
C PRO A 102 11.11 22.80 -10.57
N TRP A 103 10.48 21.65 -10.30
CA TRP A 103 9.86 21.32 -9.03
C TRP A 103 10.90 20.70 -8.11
N ASN A 104 10.81 20.97 -6.83
CA ASN A 104 11.54 20.21 -5.83
C ASN A 104 10.74 20.13 -4.53
N THR A 105 10.70 18.95 -3.95
CA THR A 105 10.00 18.67 -2.69
C THR A 105 10.96 18.05 -1.70
N LEU A 106 10.53 17.98 -0.44
CA LEU A 106 11.39 17.57 0.66
C LEU A 106 11.35 16.05 0.85
N LEU A 107 12.52 15.50 1.11
CA LEU A 107 12.72 14.15 1.60
C LEU A 107 12.72 14.13 3.12
N LEU A 108 11.89 13.27 3.69
CA LEU A 108 11.78 12.98 5.11
C LEU A 108 12.34 11.58 5.39
N PRO A 109 13.51 11.46 6.04
CA PRO A 109 14.00 10.19 6.54
C PRO A 109 13.18 9.75 7.76
N VAL A 110 12.38 8.71 7.62
CA VAL A 110 11.59 8.16 8.74
C VAL A 110 12.27 6.93 9.29
N ARG A 111 12.65 6.95 10.57
CA ARG A 111 13.22 5.79 11.26
C ARG A 111 12.09 4.89 11.77
N LYS A 112 12.07 3.65 11.34
CA LYS A 112 11.15 2.61 11.79
C LYS A 112 11.54 2.07 13.18
N PRO A 113 10.61 1.43 13.92
CA PRO A 113 10.91 0.80 15.21
C PRO A 113 12.02 -0.27 15.15
N ASN A 114 12.17 -0.94 14.01
CA ASN A 114 13.24 -1.92 13.76
C ASN A 114 14.62 -1.26 13.50
N GLY A 115 14.71 0.07 13.52
CA GLY A 115 15.93 0.84 13.28
C GLY A 115 16.23 1.15 11.81
N GLU A 116 15.46 0.62 10.87
CA GLU A 116 15.63 0.92 9.43
C GLU A 116 15.11 2.32 9.08
N TYR A 117 15.71 2.94 8.06
CA TYR A 117 15.21 4.21 7.52
C TYR A 117 14.38 3.97 6.26
N GLN A 118 13.21 4.59 6.23
CA GLN A 118 12.35 4.64 5.06
C GLN A 118 12.37 6.02 4.43
N LEU A 119 12.36 6.03 3.11
CA LEU A 119 12.19 7.23 2.30
C LEU A 119 10.71 7.62 2.29
N VAL A 120 10.39 8.78 2.85
CA VAL A 120 9.06 9.42 2.75
C VAL A 120 9.24 10.80 2.15
N GLN A 121 8.35 11.19 1.25
CA GLN A 121 8.36 12.52 0.66
C GLN A 121 7.35 13.40 1.38
N ASP A 122 7.71 14.64 1.71
CA ASP A 122 6.75 15.59 2.24
C ASP A 122 5.91 16.16 1.11
N LEU A 123 4.69 15.64 0.98
CA LEU A 123 3.71 16.04 -0.03
C LEU A 123 2.49 16.72 0.59
N LYS A 124 2.55 17.12 1.87
CA LYS A 124 1.44 17.75 2.59
C LYS A 124 0.91 19.00 1.88
N GLU A 125 1.81 19.77 1.29
CA GLU A 125 1.48 21.01 0.57
C GLU A 125 1.45 20.83 -0.95
N ASN A 126 1.26 19.61 -1.47
CA ASN A 126 1.07 19.41 -2.91
C ASN A 126 -0.28 19.99 -3.38
N GLN A 127 -0.34 21.32 -3.46
CA GLN A 127 -1.46 22.14 -3.93
C GLN A 127 -1.45 22.28 -5.45
N ALA A 128 -0.34 21.92 -6.10
CA ALA A 128 -0.17 22.07 -7.54
C ALA A 128 -1.13 21.18 -8.35
N THR A 129 -1.50 20.01 -7.80
CA THR A 129 -2.38 19.04 -8.47
C THR A 129 -3.85 19.23 -8.14
N VAL A 130 -4.74 18.91 -9.07
CA VAL A 130 -6.18 18.83 -8.83
C VAL A 130 -6.45 17.71 -7.81
N SER A 131 -7.35 17.96 -6.85
CA SER A 131 -7.75 16.95 -5.88
C SER A 131 -8.83 16.07 -6.49
N LEU A 132 -8.64 14.74 -6.46
CA LEU A 132 -9.68 13.80 -6.88
C LEU A 132 -10.68 13.59 -5.74
N HIS A 133 -11.93 13.31 -6.10
CA HIS A 133 -12.92 12.89 -5.12
C HIS A 133 -12.52 11.53 -4.54
N LEU A 134 -12.58 11.37 -3.21
CA LEU A 134 -12.27 10.10 -2.56
C LEU A 134 -13.40 9.11 -2.85
N VAL A 135 -13.11 8.08 -3.65
CA VAL A 135 -14.03 6.96 -3.94
C VAL A 135 -13.71 5.79 -3.01
N VAL A 136 -13.57 6.06 -1.71
CA VAL A 136 -13.35 5.03 -0.70
C VAL A 136 -14.56 5.03 0.24
N PRO A 137 -15.41 4.01 0.21
CA PRO A 137 -16.55 3.92 1.12
C PRO A 137 -16.08 3.80 2.58
N ASN A 138 -16.90 4.32 3.49
CA ASN A 138 -16.65 4.20 4.92
C ASN A 138 -16.60 2.70 5.31
N PRO A 139 -15.64 2.25 6.15
CA PRO A 139 -15.55 0.86 6.61
C PRO A 139 -16.87 0.28 7.13
N TYR A 140 -17.68 1.06 7.85
CA TYR A 140 -18.99 0.60 8.33
C TYR A 140 -19.95 0.27 7.18
N THR A 141 -19.94 1.09 6.13
CA THR A 141 -20.76 0.86 4.94
C THR A 141 -20.26 -0.34 4.15
N LEU A 142 -18.94 -0.54 4.05
CA LEU A 142 -18.37 -1.74 3.43
C LEU A 142 -18.78 -3.01 4.18
N LEU A 143 -18.57 -3.04 5.49
CA LEU A 143 -18.88 -4.22 6.30
C LEU A 143 -20.37 -4.56 6.32
N SER A 144 -21.25 -3.56 6.16
CA SER A 144 -22.69 -3.80 6.03
C SER A 144 -23.11 -4.57 4.76
N GLN A 145 -22.20 -4.73 3.79
CA GLN A 145 -22.44 -5.52 2.58
C GLN A 145 -22.22 -7.02 2.81
N LEU A 146 -21.65 -7.42 3.95
CA LEU A 146 -21.43 -8.82 4.26
C LEU A 146 -22.78 -9.52 4.52
N PRO A 147 -23.08 -10.62 3.80
CA PRO A 147 -24.26 -11.42 4.07
C PRO A 147 -24.19 -12.08 5.46
N PRO A 148 -25.32 -12.26 6.16
CA PRO A 148 -25.33 -12.88 7.49
C PRO A 148 -24.89 -14.36 7.48
N GLU A 149 -24.93 -15.03 6.33
CA GLU A 149 -24.51 -16.42 6.12
C GLU A 149 -22.99 -16.61 6.05
N VAL A 150 -22.19 -15.54 5.90
CA VAL A 150 -20.73 -15.67 5.88
C VAL A 150 -20.19 -15.87 7.30
N GLY A 151 -19.35 -16.88 7.47
CA GLY A 151 -18.76 -17.24 8.78
C GLY A 151 -17.23 -17.35 8.75
N TRP A 152 -16.63 -17.35 7.56
CA TRP A 152 -15.20 -17.56 7.34
C TRP A 152 -14.60 -16.42 6.54
N PHE A 153 -13.42 -15.97 6.96
CA PHE A 153 -12.82 -14.75 6.45
C PHE A 153 -11.34 -14.94 6.16
N THR A 154 -10.85 -14.23 5.14
CA THR A 154 -9.44 -14.01 4.88
C THR A 154 -9.19 -12.52 4.70
N CYS A 155 -8.22 -11.98 5.43
CA CYS A 155 -7.78 -10.60 5.33
C CYS A 155 -6.42 -10.58 4.61
N LEU A 156 -6.29 -9.77 3.56
CA LEU A 156 -5.01 -9.58 2.86
C LEU A 156 -4.63 -8.09 2.87
N ASP A 157 -3.39 -7.80 3.28
CA ASP A 157 -2.77 -6.47 3.24
C ASP A 157 -1.85 -6.38 2.02
N LEU A 158 -2.22 -5.55 1.04
CA LEU A 158 -1.39 -5.32 -0.14
C LEU A 158 -0.20 -4.42 0.21
N LYS A 159 1.00 -4.96 0.05
CA LYS A 159 2.23 -4.26 0.43
C LYS A 159 2.77 -3.45 -0.72
N ASP A 160 3.20 -2.24 -0.38
CA ASP A 160 3.79 -1.28 -1.33
C ASP A 160 2.88 -0.99 -2.54
N ALA A 161 1.56 -1.14 -2.34
CA ALA A 161 0.47 -1.00 -3.29
C ALA A 161 0.64 0.15 -4.29
N PHE A 162 0.95 1.36 -3.81
CA PHE A 162 1.07 2.54 -4.67
C PHE A 162 2.20 2.42 -5.70
N PHE A 163 3.28 1.69 -5.40
CA PHE A 163 4.40 1.53 -6.33
C PHE A 163 4.04 0.66 -7.55
N CYS A 164 2.91 -0.07 -7.50
CA CYS A 164 2.39 -0.81 -8.64
C CYS A 164 1.85 0.13 -9.74
N ILE A 165 1.49 1.37 -9.40
CA ILE A 165 0.91 2.34 -10.32
C ILE A 165 2.02 3.20 -10.96
N ARG A 166 2.09 3.16 -12.29
CA ARG A 166 3.01 3.99 -13.09
C ARG A 166 2.57 5.45 -13.09
N LEU A 167 3.54 6.36 -13.01
CA LEU A 167 3.36 7.76 -13.38
C LEU A 167 3.77 7.99 -14.84
N ALA A 168 2.94 8.73 -15.56
CA ALA A 168 3.29 9.22 -16.90
C ALA A 168 4.52 10.15 -16.81
N PRO A 169 5.47 10.10 -17.76
CA PRO A 169 6.69 10.90 -17.73
C PRO A 169 6.47 12.40 -17.46
N GLN A 170 5.37 12.96 -17.98
CA GLN A 170 4.99 14.36 -17.81
C GLN A 170 4.63 14.72 -16.35
N SER A 171 4.19 13.75 -15.55
CA SER A 171 3.83 13.94 -14.15
C SER A 171 4.94 13.57 -13.19
N GLN A 172 5.97 12.86 -13.64
CA GLN A 172 7.10 12.47 -12.81
C GLN A 172 7.82 13.70 -12.27
N SER A 173 8.02 14.74 -13.08
CA SER A 173 8.72 15.96 -12.64
C SER A 173 8.12 16.62 -11.39
N LEU A 174 6.82 16.44 -11.12
CA LEU A 174 6.12 17.02 -9.97
C LEU A 174 6.61 16.51 -8.61
N PHE A 175 7.23 15.34 -8.59
CA PHE A 175 7.66 14.67 -7.37
C PHE A 175 9.18 14.61 -7.24
N ALA A 176 9.88 15.53 -7.88
CA ALA A 176 11.33 15.58 -7.80
C ALA A 176 11.80 15.93 -6.37
N ILE A 177 12.92 15.32 -5.98
CA ILE A 177 13.59 15.47 -4.69
C ILE A 177 15.09 15.69 -4.90
N GLU A 178 15.69 16.50 -4.06
CA GLU A 178 17.15 16.63 -3.97
C GLU A 178 17.71 15.44 -3.19
N TRP A 179 18.74 14.79 -3.75
CA TRP A 179 19.46 13.71 -3.11
C TRP A 179 20.95 14.02 -3.08
N THR A 180 21.60 13.69 -1.96
CA THR A 180 23.05 13.75 -1.85
C THR A 180 23.56 12.34 -1.57
N GLU A 181 24.38 11.83 -2.47
CA GLU A 181 25.00 10.52 -2.30
C GLU A 181 25.87 10.47 -1.03
N PRO A 182 25.69 9.45 -0.15
CA PRO A 182 26.41 9.40 1.12
C PRO A 182 27.90 9.06 0.97
N ASP A 183 28.29 8.41 -0.13
CA ASP A 183 29.67 7.95 -0.38
C ASP A 183 30.49 9.02 -1.10
N THR A 184 29.92 9.65 -2.13
CA THR A 184 30.61 10.62 -3.00
C THR A 184 30.33 12.07 -2.61
N GLY A 185 29.22 12.35 -1.90
CA GLY A 185 28.76 13.71 -1.63
C GLY A 185 28.13 14.41 -2.86
N TRP A 186 28.00 13.70 -3.99
CA TRP A 186 27.41 14.26 -5.21
C TRP A 186 25.94 14.60 -4.99
N GLN A 187 25.53 15.80 -5.42
CA GLN A 187 24.15 16.24 -5.39
C GLN A 187 23.49 16.00 -6.73
N LEU A 188 22.32 15.37 -6.70
CA LEU A 188 21.51 15.07 -7.87
C LEU A 188 20.04 15.23 -7.52
N GLN A 189 19.20 15.25 -8.55
CA GLN A 189 17.76 15.30 -8.38
C GLN A 189 17.15 13.99 -8.86
N LEU A 190 16.34 13.37 -8.01
CA LEU A 190 15.63 12.13 -8.32
C LEU A 190 14.14 12.43 -8.46
N THR A 191 13.44 11.63 -9.24
CA THR A 191 11.99 11.62 -9.23
C THR A 191 11.41 10.22 -9.35
N TRP A 192 10.14 10.08 -8.98
CA TRP A 192 9.41 8.83 -8.97
C TRP A 192 8.88 8.48 -10.36
N THR A 193 9.08 7.23 -10.77
CA THR A 193 8.41 6.63 -11.93
C THR A 193 7.08 5.99 -11.55
N ARG A 194 6.84 5.83 -10.24
CA ARG A 194 5.66 5.22 -9.64
C ARG A 194 4.93 6.23 -8.75
N LEU A 195 3.70 5.92 -8.39
CA LEU A 195 2.91 6.77 -7.52
C LEU A 195 3.56 6.86 -6.12
N PRO A 196 3.98 8.06 -5.65
CA PRO A 196 4.69 8.17 -4.39
C PRO A 196 3.76 8.02 -3.18
N ARG A 197 4.34 7.60 -2.07
CA ARG A 197 3.65 7.60 -0.77
C ARG A 197 3.46 9.04 -0.29
N GLY A 198 2.34 9.30 0.37
CA GLY A 198 2.01 10.63 0.91
C GLY A 198 1.38 11.58 -0.12
N PHE A 199 1.29 11.19 -1.39
CA PHE A 199 0.52 11.97 -2.36
C PHE A 199 -0.99 11.81 -2.11
N LYS A 200 -1.69 12.94 -2.02
CA LYS A 200 -3.11 13.02 -1.63
C LYS A 200 -4.05 12.16 -2.48
N ASN A 201 -3.78 11.99 -3.78
CA ASN A 201 -4.63 11.22 -4.67
C ASN A 201 -4.19 9.75 -4.78
N SER A 202 -3.10 9.33 -4.12
CA SER A 202 -2.60 7.95 -4.20
C SER A 202 -3.65 6.90 -3.79
N PRO A 203 -4.39 7.08 -2.67
CA PRO A 203 -5.42 6.12 -2.28
C PRO A 203 -6.53 5.97 -3.32
N THR A 204 -7.03 7.07 -3.89
CA THR A 204 -8.07 7.03 -4.93
C THR A 204 -7.58 6.34 -6.19
N LEU A 205 -6.42 6.75 -6.71
CA LEU A 205 -5.87 6.23 -7.96
C LEU A 205 -5.54 4.73 -7.87
N PHE A 206 -5.02 4.30 -6.72
CA PHE A 206 -4.77 2.88 -6.46
C PHE A 206 -6.08 2.13 -6.28
N GLY A 207 -7.01 2.67 -5.48
CA GLY A 207 -8.33 2.07 -5.24
C GLY A 207 -9.08 1.78 -6.54
N GLU A 208 -9.16 2.76 -7.43
CA GLU A 208 -9.79 2.60 -8.76
C GLU A 208 -9.09 1.54 -9.64
N ALA A 209 -7.75 1.52 -9.62
CA ALA A 209 -6.98 0.53 -10.38
C ALA A 209 -7.27 -0.89 -9.87
N LEU A 210 -7.17 -1.08 -8.54
CA LEU A 210 -7.42 -2.36 -7.91
C LEU A 210 -8.88 -2.80 -8.07
N THR A 211 -9.86 -1.89 -7.96
CA THR A 211 -11.27 -2.21 -8.20
C THR A 211 -11.49 -2.71 -9.64
N SER A 212 -10.84 -2.08 -10.62
CA SER A 212 -10.92 -2.51 -12.02
C SER A 212 -10.30 -3.90 -12.22
N ASP A 213 -9.15 -4.18 -11.60
CA ASP A 213 -8.47 -5.47 -11.71
C ASP A 213 -9.18 -6.58 -10.91
N LEU A 214 -9.87 -6.24 -9.82
CA LEU A 214 -10.71 -7.18 -9.04
C LEU A 214 -12.11 -7.39 -9.62
N ALA A 215 -12.50 -6.63 -10.66
CA ALA A 215 -13.78 -6.83 -11.34
C ALA A 215 -13.77 -8.09 -12.22
N THR A 216 -12.59 -8.57 -12.61
CA THR A 216 -12.41 -9.80 -13.40
C THR A 216 -12.31 -11.06 -12.53
N PHE A 217 -12.21 -10.91 -11.21
CA PHE A 217 -12.18 -12.04 -10.27
C PHE A 217 -13.56 -12.71 -10.17
N PRO A 218 -13.70 -14.03 -10.40
CA PRO A 218 -15.00 -14.70 -10.51
C PRO A 218 -15.61 -15.01 -9.13
N ARG A 219 -16.10 -13.97 -8.45
CA ARG A 219 -16.66 -14.06 -7.08
C ARG A 219 -17.81 -15.07 -6.96
N GLU A 220 -18.65 -15.16 -7.98
CA GLU A 220 -19.81 -16.05 -8.01
C GLU A 220 -19.41 -17.53 -8.08
N GLU A 221 -18.33 -17.85 -8.80
CA GLU A 221 -17.79 -19.21 -8.90
C GLU A 221 -17.32 -19.73 -7.54
N TYR A 222 -16.67 -18.85 -6.76
CA TYR A 222 -16.18 -19.16 -5.42
C TYR A 222 -17.18 -18.90 -4.31
N ARG A 223 -18.40 -18.43 -4.64
CA ARG A 223 -19.47 -18.07 -3.68
C ARG A 223 -18.97 -17.15 -2.56
N CYS A 224 -18.11 -16.19 -2.92
CA CYS A 224 -17.45 -15.33 -1.95
C CYS A 224 -17.90 -13.87 -2.07
N THR A 225 -17.86 -13.16 -0.94
CA THR A 225 -17.96 -11.70 -0.90
C THR A 225 -16.56 -11.14 -0.75
N LEU A 226 -16.14 -10.28 -1.68
CA LEU A 226 -14.84 -9.61 -1.65
C LEU A 226 -15.04 -8.11 -1.44
N LEU A 227 -14.57 -7.61 -0.30
CA LEU A 227 -14.57 -6.20 0.05
C LEU A 227 -13.16 -5.63 -0.09
N GLN A 228 -13.08 -4.39 -0.56
CA GLN A 228 -11.83 -3.66 -0.76
C GLN A 228 -11.89 -2.35 0.02
N TYR A 229 -10.86 -2.10 0.83
CA TYR A 229 -10.63 -0.82 1.49
C TYR A 229 -9.21 -0.35 1.21
N VAL A 230 -9.05 0.45 0.15
CA VAL A 230 -7.73 0.90 -0.35
C VAL A 230 -6.82 -0.29 -0.65
N ASP A 231 -5.86 -0.60 0.23
CA ASP A 231 -4.88 -1.69 0.17
C ASP A 231 -5.26 -2.92 1.01
N ASP A 232 -6.34 -2.84 1.79
CA ASP A 232 -6.89 -3.97 2.55
C ASP A 232 -7.97 -4.70 1.75
N LEU A 233 -7.89 -6.03 1.71
CA LEU A 233 -8.91 -6.90 1.13
C LEU A 233 -9.49 -7.81 2.20
N LEU A 234 -10.82 -7.93 2.22
CA LEU A 234 -11.55 -8.87 3.06
C LEU A 234 -12.36 -9.80 2.17
N LEU A 235 -11.98 -11.07 2.15
CA LEU A 235 -12.72 -12.15 1.49
C LEU A 235 -13.56 -12.89 2.53
N ALA A 236 -14.83 -13.13 2.24
CA ALA A 236 -15.78 -13.76 3.14
C ALA A 236 -16.58 -14.87 2.44
N CYS A 237 -16.68 -16.03 3.09
CA CYS A 237 -17.40 -17.21 2.60
C CYS A 237 -18.26 -17.85 3.71
N ALA A 238 -19.23 -18.68 3.31
CA ALA A 238 -20.10 -19.41 4.24
C ALA A 238 -19.37 -20.58 4.92
N THR A 239 -18.45 -21.25 4.21
CA THR A 239 -17.71 -22.42 4.72
C THR A 239 -16.19 -22.21 4.65
N GLU A 240 -15.45 -22.92 5.51
CA GLU A 240 -13.99 -22.88 5.56
C GLU A 240 -13.37 -23.32 4.23
N THR A 241 -13.88 -24.40 3.65
CA THR A 241 -13.38 -24.96 2.38
C THR A 241 -13.58 -24.02 1.20
N GLU A 242 -14.72 -23.31 1.16
CA GLU A 242 -14.96 -22.27 0.15
C GLU A 242 -13.99 -21.10 0.38
N CYS A 243 -13.79 -20.69 1.63
CA CYS A 243 -12.85 -19.61 1.99
C CYS A 243 -11.42 -19.94 1.56
N GLN A 244 -10.92 -21.14 1.86
CA GLN A 244 -9.57 -21.57 1.48
C GLN A 244 -9.41 -21.60 -0.05
N THR A 245 -10.36 -22.19 -0.76
CA THR A 245 -10.34 -22.26 -2.24
C THR A 245 -10.37 -20.86 -2.86
N ALA A 246 -11.24 -19.98 -2.35
CA ALA A 246 -11.38 -18.62 -2.82
C ALA A 246 -10.13 -17.77 -2.53
N THR A 247 -9.49 -17.97 -1.38
CA THR A 247 -8.22 -17.33 -1.01
C THR A 247 -7.09 -17.74 -1.94
N GLN A 248 -6.95 -19.03 -2.24
CA GLN A 248 -5.96 -19.53 -3.21
C GLN A 248 -6.15 -18.87 -4.58
N ALA A 249 -7.39 -18.85 -5.07
CA ALA A 249 -7.73 -18.20 -6.33
C ALA A 249 -7.44 -16.70 -6.31
N LEU A 250 -7.73 -16.01 -5.21
CA LEU A 250 -7.46 -14.58 -5.05
C LEU A 250 -5.96 -14.30 -5.04
N LEU A 251 -5.14 -15.12 -4.36
CA LEU A 251 -3.69 -14.98 -4.34
C LEU A 251 -3.08 -15.15 -5.75
N SER A 252 -3.53 -16.16 -6.50
CA SER A 252 -3.16 -16.32 -7.92
C SER A 252 -3.56 -15.10 -8.74
N HIS A 253 -4.81 -14.64 -8.61
CA HIS A 253 -5.32 -13.48 -9.35
C HIS A 253 -4.50 -12.22 -9.07
N LEU A 254 -4.19 -11.95 -7.79
CA LEU A 254 -3.38 -10.81 -7.40
C LEU A 254 -1.96 -10.88 -7.97
N ALA A 255 -1.32 -12.05 -7.93
CA ALA A 255 0.00 -12.26 -8.54
C ALA A 255 -0.04 -12.01 -10.05
N GLU A 256 -1.05 -12.56 -10.73
CA GLU A 256 -1.26 -12.36 -12.16
C GLU A 256 -1.46 -10.89 -12.53
N MET A 257 -2.13 -10.11 -11.69
CA MET A 257 -2.34 -8.67 -11.92
C MET A 257 -1.12 -7.81 -11.54
N GLY A 258 -0.10 -8.40 -10.91
CA GLY A 258 1.15 -7.72 -10.50
C GLY A 258 1.09 -7.09 -9.11
N TYR A 259 0.12 -7.46 -8.28
CA TYR A 259 0.03 -7.03 -6.88
C TYR A 259 0.83 -7.97 -5.97
N ARG A 260 1.21 -7.45 -4.80
CA ARG A 260 1.94 -8.20 -3.79
C ARG A 260 1.27 -8.09 -2.42
N VAL A 261 1.24 -9.19 -1.69
CA VAL A 261 0.62 -9.33 -0.36
C VAL A 261 1.71 -9.45 0.69
N SER A 262 1.50 -8.86 1.87
CA SER A 262 2.37 -9.03 3.05
C SER A 262 1.97 -10.26 3.84
N TRP A 263 2.80 -11.32 3.85
CA TRP A 263 2.52 -12.48 4.72
C TRP A 263 2.66 -12.18 6.21
N LYS A 264 3.33 -11.08 6.60
CA LYS A 264 3.52 -10.72 8.01
C LYS A 264 2.23 -10.22 8.68
N LYS A 265 1.20 -10.01 7.87
CA LYS A 265 -0.10 -9.46 8.26
C LYS A 265 -1.26 -10.23 7.60
N ALA A 266 -0.95 -11.29 6.85
CA ALA A 266 -1.94 -12.17 6.21
C ALA A 266 -2.23 -13.36 7.11
#